data_AF-A0AAW4QYR8-F1
#
_entry.id   AF-A0AAW4QYR8-F1
#
_cell.length_a   1.000
_cell.length_b   1.000
_cell.length_c   1.000
_cell.angle_alpha   90.00
_cell.angle_beta   90.00
_cell.angle_gamma   90.00
#
_symmetry.space_group_name_H-M   'P 1'
#
loop_
_entity.id
_entity.type
_entity.pdbx_description
1 polymer ?
#
loop_
_entity_poly.entity_id
_entity_poly.type
_entity_poly.pdbx_seq_one_letter_code
_entity_poly.pdbx_strand_id
1 'polypeptide(L)'
;MVKQEETHGCGVQFVMKNIPFFSDMFQYNQGNPYHSLPLCQHTYMVYAHLTENYVGEDLFLLQSAAAFHDTGKPFCRVFKKLKGYHSYYGHEYVSTHIACHFLMELGFEWEFIEKVLMITEFHMKMLHGGEEAAREIYHYCGDEMLTKLYFFRDADAFVK
;
A
#
# COMPACT_ATOMS: atom_id res chain seq x y z
N MET A 1 4.55 20.11 -35.14
CA MET A 1 5.15 20.05 -33.79
C MET A 1 4.18 19.28 -32.91
N VAL A 2 4.39 17.97 -32.78
CA VAL A 2 3.59 17.14 -31.89
C VAL A 2 4.11 17.38 -30.48
N LYS A 3 3.25 17.83 -29.57
CA LYS A 3 3.59 18.01 -28.17
C LYS A 3 3.87 16.63 -27.56
N GLN A 4 5.08 16.46 -27.05
CA GLN A 4 5.43 15.40 -26.11
C GLN A 4 4.70 15.72 -24.80
N GLU A 5 3.65 15.00 -24.48
CA GLU A 5 3.11 14.86 -23.12
C GLU A 5 2.19 13.64 -23.12
N GLU A 6 2.24 12.83 -22.04
CA GLU A 6 1.38 11.67 -21.74
C GLU A 6 1.70 10.32 -22.40
N THR A 7 2.86 9.72 -22.13
CA THR A 7 3.04 8.25 -22.36
C THR A 7 3.52 7.46 -21.15
N HIS A 8 3.69 8.07 -19.98
CA HIS A 8 4.21 7.37 -18.79
C HIS A 8 3.13 6.76 -17.88
N GLY A 9 1.83 6.94 -18.17
CA GLY A 9 0.72 6.47 -17.30
C GLY A 9 -0.18 5.37 -17.89
N CYS A 10 -0.03 5.02 -19.17
CA CYS A 10 -1.00 4.21 -19.92
C CYS A 10 -1.11 2.76 -19.41
N GLY A 11 0.02 2.11 -19.09
CA GLY A 11 0.04 0.71 -18.65
C GLY A 11 -0.50 0.50 -17.23
N VAL A 12 -0.10 1.36 -16.29
CA VAL A 12 -0.51 1.26 -14.88
C VAL A 12 -1.99 1.58 -14.72
N GLN A 13 -2.51 2.63 -15.38
CA GLN A 13 -3.94 2.93 -15.37
C GLN A 13 -4.77 1.81 -16.00
N PHE A 14 -4.27 1.16 -17.06
CA PHE A 14 -4.94 0.02 -17.66
C PHE A 14 -5.02 -1.17 -16.69
N VAL A 15 -3.92 -1.54 -16.05
CA VAL A 15 -3.88 -2.65 -15.06
C VAL A 15 -4.79 -2.33 -13.87
N MET A 16 -4.72 -1.11 -13.33
CA MET A 16 -5.54 -0.68 -12.19
C MET A 16 -7.03 -0.65 -12.53
N LYS A 17 -7.41 -0.37 -13.78
CA LYS A 17 -8.83 -0.38 -14.18
C LYS A 17 -9.39 -1.78 -14.39
N ASN A 18 -8.58 -2.76 -14.77
CA ASN A 18 -9.06 -4.08 -15.21
C ASN A 18 -8.93 -5.18 -14.14
N ILE A 19 -8.35 -4.86 -12.98
CA ILE A 19 -8.34 -5.75 -11.80
C ILE A 19 -9.43 -5.25 -10.83
N PRO A 20 -10.38 -6.11 -10.40
CA PRO A 20 -11.60 -5.67 -9.70
C PRO A 20 -11.37 -4.74 -8.51
N PHE A 21 -10.46 -5.08 -7.59
CA PHE A 21 -10.21 -4.26 -6.40
C PHE A 21 -9.46 -2.96 -6.69
N PHE A 22 -8.64 -2.90 -7.75
CA PHE A 22 -8.01 -1.64 -8.17
C PHE A 22 -9.00 -0.69 -8.84
N SER A 23 -9.99 -1.22 -9.54
CA SER A 23 -11.07 -0.41 -10.15
C SER A 23 -11.86 0.34 -9.08
N ASP A 24 -12.16 -0.31 -7.95
CA ASP A 24 -12.87 0.30 -6.83
C ASP A 24 -12.09 1.45 -6.18
N MET A 25 -10.75 1.45 -6.30
CA MET A 25 -9.87 2.50 -5.76
C MET A 25 -9.72 3.71 -6.70
N PHE A 26 -9.99 3.56 -8.00
CA PHE A 26 -9.53 4.49 -9.05
C PHE A 26 -9.90 5.97 -8.79
N GLN A 27 -11.15 6.23 -8.40
CA GLN A 27 -11.62 7.58 -8.02
C GLN A 27 -12.13 7.61 -6.57
N TYR A 28 -11.64 6.68 -5.74
CA TYR A 28 -12.15 6.53 -4.38
C TYR A 28 -11.75 7.73 -3.52
N ASN A 29 -12.74 8.57 -3.22
CA ASN A 29 -12.59 9.68 -2.30
C ASN A 29 -12.55 9.14 -0.86
N GLN A 30 -11.38 9.26 -0.25
CA GLN A 30 -11.10 8.78 1.10
C GLN A 30 -11.87 9.54 2.19
N GLY A 31 -12.40 10.74 1.91
CA GLY A 31 -13.28 11.47 2.83
C GLY A 31 -12.64 11.73 4.21
N ASN A 32 -11.34 12.01 4.21
CA ASN A 32 -10.53 12.21 5.40
C ASN A 32 -9.54 13.37 5.15
N PRO A 33 -9.46 14.37 6.04
CA PRO A 33 -8.62 15.57 5.85
C PRO A 33 -7.11 15.29 5.77
N TYR A 34 -6.66 14.11 6.20
CA TYR A 34 -5.26 13.71 6.10
C TYR A 34 -4.91 13.10 4.74
N HIS A 35 -5.90 12.94 3.85
CA HIS A 35 -5.71 12.40 2.51
C HIS A 35 -6.10 13.43 1.45
N SER A 36 -5.13 13.83 0.62
CA SER A 36 -5.36 14.80 -0.45
C SER A 36 -5.60 14.15 -1.81
N LEU A 37 -5.23 12.87 -1.94
CA LEU A 37 -5.31 12.12 -3.18
C LEU A 37 -6.45 11.09 -3.17
N PRO A 38 -7.09 10.84 -4.33
CA PRO A 38 -7.85 9.61 -4.54
C PRO A 38 -7.00 8.39 -4.20
N LEU A 39 -7.64 7.35 -3.67
CA LEU A 39 -6.91 6.20 -3.11
C LEU A 39 -5.95 5.54 -4.11
N CYS A 40 -6.39 5.30 -5.33
CA CYS A 40 -5.54 4.75 -6.40
C CYS A 40 -4.32 5.64 -6.71
N GLN A 41 -4.49 6.96 -6.64
CA GLN A 41 -3.39 7.89 -6.88
C GLN A 41 -2.40 7.88 -5.71
N HIS A 42 -2.87 7.80 -4.46
CA HIS A 42 -2.01 7.58 -3.29
C HIS A 42 -1.16 6.32 -3.48
N THR A 43 -1.80 5.18 -3.74
CA THR A 43 -1.13 3.90 -4.00
C THR A 43 -0.06 4.00 -5.09
N TYR A 44 -0.38 4.64 -6.22
CA TYR A 44 0.59 4.83 -7.31
C TYR A 44 1.78 5.70 -6.89
N MET A 45 1.55 6.77 -6.13
CA MET A 45 2.63 7.66 -5.70
C MET A 45 3.57 6.97 -4.69
N VAL A 46 3.06 6.09 -3.83
CA VAL A 46 3.91 5.24 -2.96
C VAL A 46 4.77 4.29 -3.80
N TYR A 47 4.16 3.61 -4.78
CA TYR A 47 4.89 2.78 -5.75
C TYR A 47 5.98 3.56 -6.48
N ALA A 48 5.67 4.76 -6.99
CA ALA A 48 6.60 5.61 -7.72
C ALA A 48 7.76 6.05 -6.82
N HIS A 49 7.45 6.48 -5.58
CA HIS A 49 8.46 6.87 -4.61
C HIS A 49 9.45 5.74 -4.31
N LEU A 50 8.96 4.51 -4.09
CA LEU A 50 9.82 3.33 -3.90
C LEU A 50 10.68 3.06 -5.14
N THR A 51 10.09 3.15 -6.33
CA THR A 51 10.81 2.96 -7.61
C THR A 51 11.96 3.93 -7.79
N GLU A 52 11.78 5.18 -7.36
CA GLU A 52 12.78 6.23 -7.52
C GLU A 52 13.86 6.20 -6.43
N ASN A 53 13.53 5.79 -5.20
CA ASN A 53 14.38 6.01 -4.03
C ASN A 53 14.94 4.73 -3.38
N TYR A 54 14.38 3.56 -3.68
CA TYR A 54 14.88 2.29 -3.13
C TYR A 54 15.89 1.63 -4.07
N VAL A 55 17.07 1.30 -3.54
CA VAL A 55 18.15 0.60 -4.26
C VAL A 55 18.43 -0.73 -3.57
N GLY A 56 17.99 -1.83 -4.17
CA GLY A 56 18.17 -3.17 -3.62
C GLY A 56 17.36 -4.22 -4.38
N GLU A 57 17.55 -5.48 -4.02
CA GLU A 57 16.85 -6.61 -4.66
C GLU A 57 15.37 -6.73 -4.23
N ASP A 58 15.00 -6.12 -3.09
CA ASP A 58 13.63 -6.15 -2.58
C ASP A 58 12.70 -5.11 -3.23
N LEU A 59 13.13 -4.41 -4.28
CA LEU A 59 12.30 -3.36 -4.90
C LEU A 59 10.95 -3.92 -5.36
N PHE A 60 10.96 -5.08 -6.01
CA PHE A 60 9.74 -5.73 -6.50
C PHE A 60 8.81 -6.16 -5.35
N LEU A 61 9.39 -6.60 -4.24
CA LEU A 61 8.65 -6.94 -3.02
C LEU A 61 7.93 -5.70 -2.45
N LEU A 62 8.66 -4.59 -2.30
CA LEU A 62 8.11 -3.33 -1.79
C LEU A 62 7.05 -2.73 -2.72
N GLN A 63 7.27 -2.79 -4.03
CA GLN A 63 6.30 -2.38 -5.04
C GLN A 63 5.02 -3.21 -4.99
N SER A 64 5.15 -4.53 -4.77
CA SER A 64 4.01 -5.41 -4.62
C SER A 64 3.20 -5.06 -3.37
N ALA A 65 3.88 -4.85 -2.23
CA ALA A 65 3.22 -4.37 -1.01
C ALA A 65 2.55 -3.00 -1.23
N ALA A 66 3.18 -2.08 -1.97
CA ALA A 66 2.60 -0.77 -2.27
C ALA A 66 1.28 -0.91 -3.01
N ALA A 67 1.23 -1.81 -4.00
CA ALA A 67 0.03 -2.08 -4.77
C ALA A 67 -1.12 -2.57 -3.87
N PHE A 68 -0.84 -3.35 -2.82
CA PHE A 68 -1.90 -3.95 -2.00
C PHE A 68 -2.24 -3.23 -0.69
N HIS A 69 -1.33 -2.43 -0.12
CA HIS A 69 -1.38 -2.01 1.29
C HIS A 69 -2.74 -1.43 1.72
N ASP A 70 -3.39 -0.72 0.81
CA ASP A 70 -4.59 0.07 1.05
C ASP A 70 -5.86 -0.47 0.37
N THR A 71 -5.78 -1.62 -0.29
CA THR A 71 -6.89 -2.24 -1.04
C THR A 71 -8.10 -2.59 -0.16
N GLY A 72 -7.91 -2.72 1.15
CA GLY A 72 -8.96 -2.95 2.14
C GLY A 72 -9.79 -1.71 2.50
N LYS A 73 -9.33 -0.48 2.21
CA LYS A 73 -10.01 0.76 2.61
C LYS A 73 -11.48 0.86 2.14
N PRO A 74 -11.82 0.54 0.88
CA PRO A 74 -13.22 0.57 0.42
C PRO A 74 -14.18 -0.29 1.27
N PHE A 75 -13.67 -1.37 1.87
CA PHE A 75 -14.46 -2.30 2.68
C PHE A 75 -14.54 -1.90 4.17
N CYS A 76 -13.72 -0.95 4.62
CA CYS A 76 -13.57 -0.60 6.03
C CYS A 76 -14.03 0.83 6.38
N ARG A 77 -14.71 1.52 5.46
CA ARG A 77 -15.12 2.92 5.63
C ARG A 77 -16.16 3.08 6.75
N VAL A 78 -15.81 3.82 7.79
CA VAL A 78 -16.74 4.17 8.89
C VAL A 78 -16.74 5.67 9.13
N PHE A 79 -17.91 6.31 9.10
CA PHE A 79 -18.02 7.74 9.43
C PHE A 79 -17.92 7.97 10.95
N LYS A 80 -16.93 8.76 11.38
CA LYS A 80 -16.73 9.10 12.80
C LYS A 80 -17.41 10.44 13.10
N LYS A 81 -18.67 10.39 13.55
CA LYS A 81 -19.52 11.57 13.82
C LYS A 81 -18.81 12.65 14.67
N LEU A 82 -18.10 12.26 15.73
CA LEU A 82 -17.39 13.19 16.61
C LEU A 82 -16.20 13.89 15.94
N LYS A 83 -15.61 13.26 14.92
CA LYS A 83 -14.44 13.78 14.20
C LYS A 83 -14.81 14.48 12.89
N GLY A 84 -15.99 14.22 12.34
CA GLY A 84 -16.48 14.81 11.08
C GLY A 84 -15.89 14.20 9.80
N TYR A 85 -15.16 13.07 9.89
CA TYR A 85 -14.53 12.41 8.74
C TYR A 85 -14.59 10.88 8.83
N HIS A 86 -14.21 10.20 7.74
CA HIS A 86 -14.19 8.73 7.66
C HIS A 86 -12.88 8.12 8.19
N SER A 87 -12.99 6.98 8.87
CA SER A 87 -11.87 6.13 9.29
C SER A 87 -11.91 4.77 8.61
N TYR A 88 -10.77 4.09 8.59
CA TYR A 88 -10.55 2.81 7.91
C TYR A 88 -9.90 1.78 8.84
N TYR A 89 -10.34 1.68 10.09
CA TYR A 89 -9.68 0.79 11.06
C TYR A 89 -9.73 -0.68 10.61
N GLY A 90 -8.58 -1.37 10.63
CA GLY A 90 -8.44 -2.78 10.26
C GLY A 90 -8.36 -3.05 8.75
N HIS A 91 -8.23 -2.01 7.93
CA HIS A 91 -8.09 -2.19 6.47
C HIS A 91 -6.83 -2.96 6.10
N GLU A 92 -5.75 -2.85 6.88
CA GLU A 92 -4.50 -3.59 6.71
C GLU A 92 -4.74 -5.11 6.67
N TYR A 93 -5.66 -5.62 7.49
CA TYR A 93 -6.02 -7.04 7.52
C TYR A 93 -6.83 -7.43 6.28
N VAL A 94 -7.77 -6.59 5.85
CA VAL A 94 -8.55 -6.85 4.62
C VAL A 94 -7.65 -6.81 3.39
N SER A 95 -6.74 -5.82 3.31
CA SER A 95 -5.71 -5.71 2.28
C SER A 95 -4.84 -6.97 2.22
N THR A 96 -4.44 -7.50 3.38
CA THR A 96 -3.63 -8.72 3.47
C THR A 96 -4.37 -9.94 2.90
N HIS A 97 -5.67 -10.08 3.18
CA HIS A 97 -6.47 -11.18 2.61
C HIS A 97 -6.60 -11.05 1.08
N ILE A 98 -6.82 -9.84 0.57
CA ILE A 98 -6.89 -9.56 -0.87
C ILE A 98 -5.53 -9.90 -1.54
N ALA A 99 -4.43 -9.42 -0.96
CA ALA A 99 -3.08 -9.67 -1.46
C ALA A 99 -2.74 -11.17 -1.50
N CYS A 100 -3.05 -11.89 -0.43
CA CYS A 100 -2.77 -13.32 -0.32
C CYS A 100 -3.49 -14.09 -1.43
N HIS A 101 -4.80 -13.89 -1.55
CA HIS A 101 -5.60 -14.57 -2.56
C HIS A 101 -5.11 -14.27 -3.98
N PHE A 102 -4.89 -12.99 -4.29
CA PHE A 102 -4.47 -12.58 -5.62
C PHE A 102 -3.07 -13.09 -6.01
N LEU A 103 -2.10 -13.01 -5.10
CA LEU A 103 -0.74 -13.48 -5.38
C LEU A 103 -0.67 -15.02 -5.48
N MET A 104 -1.47 -15.74 -4.70
CA MET A 104 -1.61 -17.18 -4.83
C MET A 104 -2.20 -17.56 -6.19
N GLU A 105 -3.24 -16.87 -6.65
CA GLU A 105 -3.84 -17.10 -7.99
C GLU A 105 -2.87 -16.81 -9.13
N LEU A 106 -1.98 -15.84 -8.96
CA LEU A 106 -0.90 -15.55 -9.92
C LEU A 106 0.26 -16.55 -9.88
N GLY A 107 0.27 -17.48 -8.92
CA GLY A 107 1.29 -18.53 -8.81
C GLY A 107 2.62 -18.05 -8.21
N PHE A 108 2.61 -16.99 -7.40
CA PHE A 108 3.81 -16.61 -6.64
C PHE A 108 4.12 -17.64 -5.55
N GLU A 109 5.41 -17.82 -5.27
CA GLU A 109 5.87 -18.69 -4.20
C GLU A 109 5.49 -18.14 -2.82
N TRP A 110 5.18 -19.03 -1.88
CA TRP A 110 4.71 -18.64 -0.55
C TRP A 110 5.68 -17.72 0.19
N GLU A 111 7.00 -17.94 0.06
CA GLU A 111 8.01 -17.09 0.71
C GLU A 111 7.91 -15.62 0.25
N PHE A 112 7.62 -15.38 -1.03
CA PHE A 112 7.41 -14.02 -1.54
C PHE A 112 6.08 -13.46 -1.03
N ILE A 113 5.01 -14.26 -1.09
CA ILE A 113 3.68 -13.86 -0.64
C ILE A 113 3.74 -13.44 0.83
N GLU A 114 4.27 -14.29 1.70
CA GLU A 114 4.42 -14.04 3.13
C GLU A 114 5.09 -12.69 3.42
N LYS A 115 6.19 -12.38 2.72
CA LYS A 115 6.87 -11.09 2.87
C LYS A 115 6.00 -9.90 2.44
N VAL A 116 5.24 -10.02 1.34
CA VAL A 116 4.28 -8.98 0.92
C VAL A 116 3.18 -8.80 1.97
N LEU A 117 2.66 -9.91 2.51
CA LEU A 117 1.63 -9.90 3.54
C LEU A 117 2.12 -9.23 4.81
N MET A 118 3.33 -9.52 5.27
CA MET A 118 3.91 -8.88 6.46
C MET A 118 4.02 -7.36 6.30
N ILE A 119 4.50 -6.89 5.14
CA ILE A 119 4.60 -5.45 4.89
C ILE A 119 3.20 -4.82 4.85
N THR A 120 2.25 -5.49 4.17
CA THR A 120 0.86 -5.05 4.05
C THR A 120 0.13 -5.00 5.40
N GLU A 121 0.33 -5.99 6.27
CA GLU A 121 -0.34 -6.04 7.58
C GLU A 121 0.26 -5.01 8.55
N PHE A 122 1.59 -4.88 8.56
CA PHE A 122 2.26 -4.02 9.55
C PHE A 122 2.40 -2.55 9.13
N HIS A 123 2.01 -2.14 7.91
CA HIS A 123 2.23 -0.78 7.44
C HIS A 123 1.63 0.29 8.38
N MET A 124 0.38 0.12 8.83
CA MET A 124 -0.25 1.04 9.78
C MET A 124 0.39 1.01 11.16
N LYS A 125 0.79 -0.19 11.63
CA LYS A 125 1.49 -0.34 12.92
C LYS A 125 2.83 0.40 12.88
N MET A 126 3.58 0.31 11.78
CA MET A 126 4.83 1.05 11.59
C MET A 126 4.62 2.56 11.45
N LEU A 127 3.53 2.98 10.81
CA LEU A 127 3.22 4.40 10.62
C LEU A 127 2.85 5.10 11.94
N HIS A 128 2.27 4.40 12.91
CA HIS A 128 1.69 5.01 14.11
C HIS A 128 2.22 4.50 15.45
N GLY A 129 2.85 3.33 15.50
CA GLY A 129 3.20 2.65 16.74
C GLY A 129 4.58 2.97 17.32
N GLY A 130 5.39 3.80 16.64
CA GLY A 130 6.69 4.26 17.15
C GLY A 130 7.67 3.13 17.48
N GLU A 131 8.49 3.34 18.53
CA GLU A 131 9.51 2.37 18.95
C GLU A 131 8.94 1.05 19.46
N GLU A 132 7.75 1.09 20.09
CA GLU A 132 7.09 -0.12 20.60
C GLU A 132 6.73 -1.06 19.44
N ALA A 133 6.10 -0.51 18.39
CA ALA A 133 5.81 -1.26 17.17
C ALA A 133 7.08 -1.81 16.51
N ALA A 134 8.14 -1.01 16.40
CA ALA A 134 9.39 -1.45 15.80
C ALA A 134 10.02 -2.63 16.56
N ARG A 135 9.98 -2.61 17.90
CA ARG A 135 10.46 -3.72 18.74
C ARG A 135 9.63 -4.98 18.57
N GLU A 136 8.31 -4.83 18.57
CA GLU A 136 7.39 -5.95 18.37
C GLU A 136 7.62 -6.62 17.01
N ILE A 137 7.72 -5.81 15.95
CA ILE A 137 8.00 -6.30 14.59
C ILE A 137 9.39 -6.95 14.51
N TYR A 138 10.42 -6.38 15.13
CA TYR A 138 11.73 -7.03 15.23
C TYR A 138 11.63 -8.42 15.87
N HIS A 139 10.88 -8.54 16.96
CA HIS A 139 10.71 -9.81 17.66
C HIS A 139 9.95 -10.85 16.83
N TYR A 140 8.98 -10.44 16.01
CA TYR A 140 8.21 -11.37 15.17
C TYR A 140 8.87 -11.68 13.83
N CYS A 141 9.55 -10.70 13.23
CA CYS A 141 9.89 -10.70 11.81
C CYS A 141 11.40 -10.60 11.55
N GLY A 142 12.21 -10.29 12.56
CA GLY A 142 13.64 -10.03 12.41
C GLY A 142 13.98 -8.63 11.88
N ASP A 143 15.28 -8.33 11.83
CA ASP A 143 15.86 -7.06 11.40
C ASP A 143 15.68 -6.79 9.90
N GLU A 144 15.81 -7.82 9.06
CA GLU A 144 15.67 -7.66 7.62
C GLU A 144 14.27 -7.18 7.22
N MET A 145 13.22 -7.74 7.84
CA MET A 145 11.84 -7.31 7.57
C MET A 145 11.56 -5.95 8.19
N LEU A 146 12.06 -5.68 9.39
CA LEU A 146 11.92 -4.36 10.02
C LEU A 146 12.52 -3.26 9.13
N THR A 147 13.70 -3.51 8.54
CA THR A 147 14.34 -2.59 7.59
C THR A 147 13.44 -2.28 6.39
N LYS A 148 12.85 -3.31 5.78
CA LYS A 148 11.92 -3.16 4.64
C LYS A 148 10.68 -2.33 5.03
N LEU A 149 10.14 -2.58 6.22
CA LEU A 149 9.00 -1.84 6.76
C LEU A 149 9.32 -0.36 7.05
N TYR A 150 10.56 -0.02 7.42
CA TYR A 150 10.99 1.38 7.51
C TYR A 150 10.98 2.08 6.16
N PHE A 151 11.55 1.47 5.12
CA PHE A 151 11.51 2.02 3.77
C PHE A 151 10.07 2.19 3.26
N PHE A 152 9.22 1.20 3.52
CA PHE A 152 7.82 1.26 3.12
C PHE A 152 7.07 2.38 3.84
N ARG A 153 7.24 2.49 5.16
CA ARG A 153 6.64 3.55 5.97
C ARG A 153 7.04 4.94 5.47
N ASP A 154 8.31 5.13 5.13
CA ASP A 154 8.81 6.44 4.68
C ASP A 154 8.20 6.82 3.33
N ALA A 155 8.05 5.86 2.42
CA ALA A 155 7.36 6.06 1.15
C ALA A 155 5.87 6.39 1.32
N ASP A 156 5.17 5.65 2.18
CA ASP A 156 3.74 5.86 2.48
C ASP A 156 3.51 7.21 3.17
N ALA A 157 4.36 7.58 4.14
CA ALA A 157 4.25 8.84 4.86
C ALA A 157 4.59 10.08 4.01
N PHE A 158 5.41 9.91 2.96
CA PHE A 158 5.77 11.00 2.04
C PHE A 158 4.56 11.44 1.19
N VAL A 159 3.64 10.53 0.90
CA VAL A 159 2.47 10.75 0.05
C VAL A 159 1.23 10.93 0.94
N LYS A 160 0.49 12.04 0.77
CA LYS A 160 -0.73 12.33 1.57
C LYS A 160 -1.95 12.49 0.69
#